data_AF-F7R366-F1
#
_entry.id   AF-F7R366-F1
#
_cell.length_a   1.000
_cell.length_b   1.000
_cell.length_c   1.000
_cell.angle_alpha   90.00
_cell.angle_beta   90.00
_cell.angle_gamma   90.00
#
_symmetry.space_group_name_H-M   'P 1'
#
loop_
_entity.id
_entity.type
_entity.pdbx_description
1 polymer ?
#
loop_
_entity_poly.entity_id
_entity_poly.type
_entity_poly.pdbx_seq_one_letter_code
_entity_poly.pdbx_strand_id
1 'polypeptide(L)'
;MLAIYHQFTSDFPDAQFWRCNVSELNTASYILTLRSGLSANGGKEAATNLILGTINNQDYVREHGYEEDLSSKKISRVLGELANTPDGIQQASVIPEVIDETIKNFNKDVIPDLNPHLKDDTLANIRKLIKCDVTISEPKKEFLLNYYKHGQTTEFLAYTFLYAVNKPNIMREGEEVEVDDIQFLAEVGYECPLCHKELVEQVRGKVRKKYRITQIFPNDLDDDIAAAFEAEYPKPVNLNAPDNLIALNEEESNDYLFAPSVELYKKLFETKRALVKSHQAKMNVNQEQLEEDIRTVLDAVMDLQDLPATEPLNFDALHVDEKIREPFVLRKTVRDEAITYYSYIEKVFRDSNANFDVIASQIKASSKMLESSGLSQKEVISQLSEWIRHQAGLGDDAELASNIVVSFFVQNCEVFHS
;
A
#
# COMPACT_ATOMS: atom_id res chain seq x y z
N MET A 1 49.38 28.32 17.57
CA MET A 1 48.38 27.36 17.06
C MET A 1 48.44 27.33 15.53
N LEU A 2 49.50 26.97 14.80
CA LEU A 2 50.53 25.93 14.95
C LEU A 2 49.98 24.57 15.42
N ALA A 3 49.76 23.70 14.41
CA ALA A 3 50.19 22.30 14.39
C ALA A 3 49.36 21.21 15.09
N ILE A 4 48.03 21.11 14.87
CA ILE A 4 47.28 19.86 15.15
C ILE A 4 46.20 19.55 14.08
N TYR A 5 46.39 19.90 12.82
CA TYR A 5 45.48 19.48 11.72
C TYR A 5 46.22 18.96 10.49
N HIS A 6 47.44 18.46 10.70
CA HIS A 6 48.26 17.80 9.68
C HIS A 6 48.71 16.44 10.20
N GLN A 7 47.76 15.56 10.55
CA GLN A 7 48.09 14.15 10.81
C GLN A 7 46.85 13.22 10.80
N PHE A 8 45.91 13.36 9.85
CA PHE A 8 44.92 12.29 9.56
C PHE A 8 44.39 12.37 8.12
N THR A 9 45.30 12.62 7.17
CA THR A 9 45.03 12.53 5.73
C THR A 9 46.06 11.62 5.09
N SER A 10 46.02 10.34 5.45
CA SER A 10 46.81 9.29 4.79
C SER A 10 46.29 7.92 5.21
N ASP A 11 45.02 7.61 4.91
CA ASP A 11 44.47 6.25 4.80
C ASP A 11 43.00 6.42 4.46
N PHE A 12 42.62 6.27 3.18
CA PHE A 12 41.30 5.88 2.64
C PHE A 12 41.22 6.31 1.15
N PRO A 13 41.79 5.54 0.21
CA PRO A 13 41.36 5.61 -1.18
C PRO A 13 40.03 4.83 -1.34
N ASP A 14 39.15 5.35 -2.22
CA ASP A 14 37.91 4.74 -2.73
C ASP A 14 36.65 4.81 -1.84
N ALA A 15 36.11 6.01 -1.68
CA ALA A 15 34.69 6.20 -1.36
C ALA A 15 33.85 6.23 -2.65
N GLN A 16 33.71 5.08 -3.31
CA GLN A 16 32.60 4.86 -4.25
C GLN A 16 31.30 4.81 -3.43
N PHE A 17 30.50 5.86 -3.50
CA PHE A 17 29.15 5.92 -2.93
C PHE A 17 28.21 5.03 -3.76
N TRP A 18 28.13 3.75 -3.38
CA TRP A 18 27.14 2.82 -3.94
C TRP A 18 25.75 3.15 -3.39
N ARG A 19 24.85 3.71 -4.23
CA ARG A 19 23.44 3.92 -3.88
C ARG A 19 22.73 2.59 -3.65
N CYS A 20 22.02 2.53 -2.54
CA CYS A 20 21.54 1.32 -1.88
C CYS A 20 20.02 1.20 -2.10
N ASN A 21 19.58 0.18 -2.85
CA ASN A 21 18.16 -0.08 -3.10
C ASN A 21 17.49 -0.54 -1.80
N VAL A 22 16.29 -0.05 -1.48
CA VAL A 22 15.61 -0.22 -0.17
C VAL A 22 14.93 -1.58 -0.07
N SER A 23 15.69 -2.66 -0.20
CA SER A 23 15.20 -4.02 0.06
C SER A 23 15.59 -4.45 1.47
N GLU A 24 14.61 -4.74 2.33
CA GLU A 24 14.88 -5.26 3.67
C GLU A 24 15.46 -6.68 3.59
N LEU A 25 16.35 -7.00 4.53
CA LEU A 25 16.85 -8.35 4.73
C LEU A 25 15.80 -9.19 5.47
N ASN A 26 15.19 -10.11 4.73
CA ASN A 26 14.25 -11.11 5.22
C ASN A 26 14.53 -12.45 4.52
N THR A 27 13.77 -13.49 4.86
CA THR A 27 13.95 -14.84 4.29
C THR A 27 13.89 -14.86 2.76
N ALA A 28 12.92 -14.15 2.17
CA ALA A 28 12.72 -14.08 0.74
C ALA A 28 13.89 -13.36 0.05
N SER A 29 14.21 -12.13 0.45
CA SER A 29 15.29 -11.34 -0.15
C SER A 29 16.64 -12.02 -0.02
N TYR A 30 16.91 -12.69 1.12
CA TYR A 30 18.10 -13.51 1.30
C TYR A 30 18.15 -14.69 0.31
N ILE A 31 17.12 -15.52 0.24
CA ILE A 31 17.09 -16.71 -0.63
C ILE A 31 17.14 -16.30 -2.11
N LEU A 32 16.38 -15.27 -2.49
CA LEU A 32 16.33 -14.75 -3.86
C LEU A 32 17.67 -14.18 -4.31
N THR A 33 18.45 -13.59 -3.39
CA THR A 33 19.78 -13.07 -3.68
C THR A 33 20.83 -14.17 -3.70
N LEU A 34 20.79 -15.12 -2.77
CA LEU A 34 21.75 -16.22 -2.75
C LEU A 34 21.58 -17.15 -3.95
N ARG A 35 20.33 -17.41 -4.37
CA ARG A 35 20.05 -18.35 -5.48
C ARG A 35 20.62 -17.92 -6.82
N SER A 36 20.82 -16.62 -7.08
CA SER A 36 21.45 -16.17 -8.32
C SER A 36 22.91 -16.59 -8.43
N GLY A 37 23.55 -16.90 -7.30
CA GLY A 37 24.91 -17.42 -7.23
C GLY A 37 25.03 -18.94 -7.16
N LEU A 38 23.93 -19.68 -7.05
CA LEU A 38 23.95 -21.14 -6.99
C LEU A 38 24.05 -21.78 -8.37
N SER A 39 24.76 -22.89 -8.47
CA SER A 39 25.04 -23.58 -9.74
C SER A 39 23.98 -24.63 -10.09
N ALA A 40 23.79 -25.64 -9.24
CA ALA A 40 22.84 -26.72 -9.44
C ALA A 40 21.44 -26.37 -8.91
N ASN A 41 21.35 -25.60 -7.82
CA ASN A 41 20.08 -25.29 -7.16
C ASN A 41 19.60 -23.84 -7.36
N GLY A 42 19.97 -23.15 -8.44
CA GLY A 42 19.57 -21.75 -8.68
C GLY A 42 18.06 -21.50 -8.93
N GLY A 43 17.27 -22.56 -9.16
CA GLY A 43 15.82 -22.48 -9.26
C GLY A 43 15.16 -22.11 -7.93
N LYS A 44 14.05 -21.35 -7.95
CA LYS A 44 13.38 -20.85 -6.73
C LYS A 44 13.11 -21.94 -5.69
N GLU A 45 12.51 -23.05 -6.11
CA GLU A 45 12.16 -24.15 -5.23
C GLU A 45 13.39 -24.94 -4.76
N ALA A 46 14.32 -25.24 -5.66
CA ALA A 46 15.57 -25.94 -5.34
C ALA A 46 16.42 -25.15 -4.32
N ALA A 47 16.61 -23.85 -4.55
CA ALA A 47 17.34 -22.97 -3.64
C ALA A 47 16.68 -22.90 -2.27
N THR A 48 15.35 -22.77 -2.23
CA THR A 48 14.61 -22.68 -0.97
C THR A 48 14.75 -23.97 -0.18
N ASN A 49 14.60 -25.13 -0.82
CA ASN A 49 14.78 -26.42 -0.17
C ASN A 49 16.22 -26.63 0.30
N LEU A 50 17.23 -26.22 -0.48
CA LEU A 50 18.63 -26.27 -0.08
C LEU A 50 18.89 -25.41 1.16
N ILE A 51 18.47 -24.14 1.13
CA ILE A 51 18.79 -23.14 2.15
C ILE A 51 17.97 -23.36 3.42
N LEU A 52 16.63 -23.45 3.33
CA LEU A 52 15.79 -23.74 4.50
C LEU A 52 16.07 -25.15 5.05
N GLY A 53 16.46 -26.09 4.19
CA GLY A 53 16.87 -27.45 4.57
C GLY A 53 18.06 -27.49 5.51
N THR A 54 18.93 -26.46 5.51
CA THR A 54 20.06 -26.37 6.46
C THR A 54 19.62 -26.29 7.93
N ILE A 55 18.37 -25.87 8.18
CA ILE A 55 17.69 -25.95 9.49
C ILE A 55 16.71 -27.12 9.48
N ASN A 56 15.78 -27.14 8.51
CA ASN A 56 14.60 -27.99 8.54
C ASN A 56 14.90 -29.50 8.57
N ASN A 57 16.02 -29.91 7.97
CA ASN A 57 16.37 -31.32 7.82
C ASN A 57 17.24 -31.87 8.96
N GLN A 58 17.57 -31.04 9.97
CA GLN A 58 18.39 -31.46 11.10
C GLN A 58 17.65 -32.45 11.99
N ASP A 59 18.40 -33.40 12.58
CA ASP A 59 17.82 -34.41 13.48
C ASP A 59 17.19 -33.76 14.71
N TYR A 60 17.82 -32.73 15.29
CA TYR A 60 17.25 -31.97 16.40
C TYR A 60 15.87 -31.40 16.05
N VAL A 61 15.74 -30.79 14.86
CA VAL A 61 14.48 -30.19 14.38
C VAL A 61 13.38 -31.24 14.24
N ARG A 62 13.70 -32.42 13.70
CA ARG A 62 12.75 -33.53 13.57
C ARG A 62 12.35 -34.11 14.93
N GLU A 63 13.33 -34.38 15.79
CA GLU A 63 13.12 -35.00 17.10
C GLU A 63 12.31 -34.13 18.05
N HIS A 64 12.40 -32.80 17.90
CA HIS A 64 11.70 -31.83 18.74
C HIS A 64 10.44 -31.25 18.10
N GLY A 65 10.03 -31.76 16.93
CA GLY A 65 8.76 -31.39 16.29
C GLY A 65 8.74 -30.01 15.64
N TYR A 66 9.91 -29.47 15.29
CA TYR A 66 10.04 -28.20 14.57
C TYR A 66 10.07 -28.38 13.04
N GLU A 67 10.11 -29.62 12.54
CA GLU A 67 10.15 -29.93 11.11
C GLU A 67 8.89 -29.42 10.40
N GLU A 68 9.11 -28.68 9.31
CA GLU A 68 8.07 -28.07 8.51
C GLU A 68 7.96 -28.73 7.14
N ASP A 69 6.74 -28.97 6.67
CA ASP A 69 6.51 -29.30 5.27
C ASP A 69 6.83 -28.09 4.39
N LEU A 70 7.78 -28.23 3.46
CA LEU A 70 8.18 -27.22 2.48
C LEU A 70 7.56 -27.48 1.10
N SER A 71 6.25 -27.71 1.05
CA SER A 71 5.53 -27.86 -0.22
C SER A 71 5.67 -26.62 -1.13
N SER A 72 5.62 -26.83 -2.46
CA SER A 72 5.81 -25.75 -3.46
C SER A 72 4.89 -24.55 -3.24
N LYS A 73 3.67 -24.79 -2.71
CA LYS A 73 2.71 -23.72 -2.34
C LYS A 73 3.22 -22.88 -1.17
N LYS A 74 3.76 -23.50 -0.11
CA LYS A 74 4.32 -22.78 1.04
C LYS A 74 5.57 -22.00 0.62
N ILE A 75 6.47 -22.63 -0.13
CA ILE A 75 7.67 -21.98 -0.70
C ILE A 75 7.30 -20.73 -1.51
N SER A 76 6.34 -20.86 -2.42
CA SER A 76 5.88 -19.74 -3.26
C SER A 76 5.36 -18.57 -2.42
N ARG A 77 4.62 -18.85 -1.34
CA ARG A 77 4.13 -17.80 -0.43
C ARG A 77 5.24 -17.13 0.37
N VAL A 78 6.22 -17.90 0.85
CA VAL A 78 7.38 -17.34 1.59
C VAL A 78 8.21 -16.46 0.66
N LEU A 79 8.56 -16.95 -0.54
CA LEU A 79 9.36 -16.18 -1.50
C LEU A 79 8.62 -14.99 -2.11
N GLY A 80 7.29 -15.04 -2.14
CA GLY A 80 6.44 -13.91 -2.56
C GLY A 80 6.09 -12.96 -1.42
N GLU A 81 6.70 -13.12 -0.24
CA GLU A 81 6.49 -12.27 0.95
C GLU A 81 5.01 -12.25 1.42
N LEU A 82 4.25 -13.29 1.08
CA LEU A 82 2.84 -13.51 1.46
C LEU A 82 2.69 -14.35 2.73
N ALA A 83 3.80 -14.83 3.29
CA ALA A 83 3.86 -15.61 4.50
C ALA A 83 5.18 -15.33 5.22
N ASN A 84 5.16 -15.41 6.54
CA ASN A 84 6.38 -15.41 7.31
C ASN A 84 7.16 -16.72 7.06
N THR A 85 8.42 -16.74 7.49
CA THR A 85 9.17 -17.99 7.61
C THR A 85 8.34 -19.00 8.41
N PRO A 86 8.28 -20.29 8.01
CA PRO A 86 7.56 -21.30 8.77
C PRO A 86 7.96 -21.31 10.25
N ASP A 87 6.97 -21.37 11.13
CA ASP A 87 7.14 -21.15 12.57
C ASP A 87 8.12 -22.16 13.19
N GLY A 88 8.06 -23.44 12.79
CA GLY A 88 8.99 -24.46 13.28
C GLY A 88 10.45 -24.14 12.94
N ILE A 89 10.73 -23.72 11.71
CA ILE A 89 12.07 -23.30 11.27
C ILE A 89 12.54 -22.06 12.04
N GLN A 90 11.66 -21.08 12.22
CA GLN A 90 11.99 -19.85 12.97
C GLN A 90 12.29 -20.17 14.44
N GLN A 91 11.46 -20.98 15.11
CA GLN A 91 11.66 -21.41 16.49
C GLN A 91 12.96 -22.23 16.66
N ALA A 92 13.28 -23.10 15.71
CA ALA A 92 14.52 -23.86 15.74
C ALA A 92 15.77 -22.98 15.53
N SER A 93 15.67 -21.92 14.72
CA SER A 93 16.81 -21.08 14.32
C SER A 93 17.49 -20.31 15.47
N VAL A 94 16.85 -20.23 16.64
CA VAL A 94 17.41 -19.57 17.85
C VAL A 94 18.07 -20.57 18.82
N ILE A 95 18.01 -21.86 18.52
CA ILE A 95 18.55 -22.93 19.37
C ILE A 95 20.05 -23.11 19.07
N PRO A 96 20.95 -23.08 20.08
CA PRO A 96 22.39 -23.15 19.86
C PRO A 96 22.85 -24.37 19.05
N GLU A 97 22.32 -25.56 19.36
CA GLU A 97 22.62 -26.80 18.65
C GLU A 97 22.24 -26.72 17.16
N VAL A 98 21.10 -26.09 16.88
CA VAL A 98 20.61 -25.90 15.51
C VAL A 98 21.46 -24.88 14.77
N ILE A 99 21.85 -23.78 15.42
CA ILE A 99 22.73 -22.74 14.85
C ILE A 99 24.06 -23.35 14.44
N ASP A 100 24.72 -24.09 15.34
CA ASP A 100 26.02 -24.71 15.07
C ASP A 100 25.93 -25.70 13.90
N GLU A 101 24.87 -26.50 13.85
CA GLU A 101 24.66 -27.45 12.77
C GLU A 101 24.27 -26.77 11.46
N THR A 102 23.53 -25.65 11.49
CA THR A 102 23.24 -24.83 10.30
C THR A 102 24.53 -24.32 9.67
N ILE A 103 25.50 -23.85 10.46
CA ILE A 103 26.80 -23.39 9.93
C ILE A 103 27.53 -24.54 9.24
N LYS A 104 27.52 -25.75 9.83
CA LYS A 104 28.11 -26.95 9.20
C LYS A 104 27.39 -27.33 7.91
N ASN A 105 26.07 -27.30 7.89
CA ASN A 105 25.25 -27.59 6.71
C ASN A 105 25.49 -26.57 5.59
N PHE A 106 25.66 -25.28 5.92
CA PHE A 106 26.08 -24.29 4.93
C PHE A 106 27.42 -24.66 4.29
N ASN A 107 28.42 -25.05 5.11
CA ASN A 107 29.73 -25.44 4.60
C ASN A 107 29.68 -26.69 3.71
N LYS A 108 28.78 -27.62 4.05
CA LYS A 108 28.66 -28.92 3.39
C LYS A 108 27.80 -28.89 2.12
N ASP A 109 26.70 -28.14 2.14
CA ASP A 109 25.65 -28.24 1.12
C ASP A 109 25.51 -26.95 0.29
N VAL A 110 25.66 -25.76 0.92
CA VAL A 110 25.45 -24.47 0.23
C VAL A 110 26.73 -23.96 -0.42
N ILE A 111 27.86 -23.96 0.31
CA ILE A 111 29.14 -23.45 -0.19
C ILE A 111 29.61 -24.22 -1.44
N PRO A 112 29.52 -25.56 -1.52
CA PRO A 112 29.93 -26.29 -2.72
C PRO A 112 29.05 -26.02 -3.94
N ASP A 113 27.80 -25.56 -3.74
CA ASP A 113 26.89 -25.22 -4.83
C ASP A 113 27.03 -23.76 -5.30
N LEU A 114 27.81 -22.93 -4.60
CA LEU A 114 28.12 -21.58 -5.09
C LEU A 114 28.96 -21.65 -6.35
N ASN A 115 28.50 -20.96 -7.40
CA ASN A 115 29.25 -20.79 -8.63
C ASN A 115 30.56 -20.03 -8.32
N PRO A 116 31.74 -20.64 -8.51
CA PRO A 116 33.01 -20.00 -8.18
C PRO A 116 33.27 -18.69 -8.93
N HIS A 117 32.66 -18.52 -10.11
CA HIS A 117 32.81 -17.31 -10.93
C HIS A 117 31.88 -16.18 -10.53
N LEU A 118 30.76 -16.48 -9.86
CA LEU A 118 29.78 -15.49 -9.38
C LEU A 118 29.82 -15.34 -7.86
N LYS A 119 30.73 -16.04 -7.18
CA LYS A 119 30.83 -16.08 -5.72
C LYS A 119 30.96 -14.67 -5.17
N ASP A 120 31.94 -13.90 -5.64
CA ASP A 120 32.22 -12.58 -5.09
C ASP A 120 31.09 -11.58 -5.36
N ASP A 121 30.45 -11.65 -6.54
CA ASP A 121 29.27 -10.84 -6.87
C ASP A 121 28.08 -11.18 -5.97
N THR A 122 27.85 -12.47 -5.72
CA THR A 122 26.77 -12.95 -4.85
C THR A 122 26.99 -12.47 -3.41
N LEU A 123 28.22 -12.59 -2.90
CA LEU A 123 28.57 -12.10 -1.57
C LEU A 123 28.47 -10.57 -1.48
N ALA A 124 28.83 -9.85 -2.54
CA ALA A 124 28.68 -8.40 -2.62
C ALA A 124 27.19 -7.98 -2.59
N ASN A 125 26.30 -8.72 -3.25
CA ASN A 125 24.87 -8.47 -3.23
C ASN A 125 24.25 -8.71 -1.85
N ILE A 126 24.61 -9.79 -1.17
CA ILE A 126 24.18 -10.03 0.23
C ILE A 126 24.72 -8.93 1.17
N ARG A 127 25.99 -8.52 0.99
CA ARG A 127 26.56 -7.37 1.71
C ARG A 127 25.78 -6.09 1.45
N LYS A 128 25.35 -5.86 0.21
CA LYS A 128 24.53 -4.71 -0.17
C LYS A 128 23.20 -4.74 0.60
N LEU A 129 22.48 -5.86 0.61
CA LEU A 129 21.23 -6.01 1.40
C LEU A 129 21.42 -5.57 2.86
N ILE A 130 22.46 -6.08 3.54
CA ILE A 130 22.73 -5.75 4.94
C ILE A 130 23.00 -4.24 5.13
N LYS A 131 23.76 -3.63 4.21
CA LYS A 131 24.12 -2.21 4.30
C LYS A 131 22.94 -1.29 4.04
N CYS A 132 22.11 -1.62 3.04
CA CYS A 132 21.00 -0.80 2.60
C CYS A 132 19.79 -0.86 3.53
N ASP A 133 19.63 -1.97 4.28
CA ASP A 133 18.49 -2.15 5.16
C ASP A 133 18.60 -1.23 6.39
N VAL A 134 17.71 -0.23 6.44
CA VAL A 134 17.61 0.76 7.52
C VAL A 134 17.02 0.18 8.80
N THR A 135 16.34 -0.97 8.72
CA THR A 135 15.71 -1.63 9.86
C THR A 135 16.70 -2.48 10.68
N ILE A 136 17.92 -2.72 10.16
CA ILE A 136 18.99 -3.42 10.87
C ILE A 136 19.79 -2.40 11.68
N SER A 137 19.97 -2.67 12.97
CA SER A 137 20.83 -1.83 13.82
C SER A 137 22.30 -1.87 13.40
N GLU A 138 23.01 -0.76 13.52
CA GLU A 138 24.43 -0.69 13.17
C GLU A 138 25.31 -1.77 13.85
N PRO A 139 25.15 -2.08 15.16
CA PRO A 139 25.90 -3.17 15.78
C PRO A 139 25.65 -4.54 15.12
N LYS A 140 24.42 -4.79 14.64
CA LYS A 140 24.10 -6.03 13.93
C LYS A 140 24.71 -6.04 12.54
N LYS A 141 24.73 -4.91 11.82
CA LYS A 141 25.44 -4.78 10.54
C LYS A 141 26.92 -5.04 10.71
N GLU A 142 27.55 -4.44 11.72
CA GLU A 142 28.97 -4.65 12.02
C GLU A 142 29.27 -6.13 12.32
N PHE A 143 28.45 -6.78 13.15
CA PHE A 143 28.58 -8.20 13.46
C PHE A 143 28.55 -9.07 12.20
N LEU A 144 27.54 -8.90 11.33
CA LEU A 144 27.39 -9.71 10.12
C LEU A 144 28.53 -9.43 9.11
N LEU A 145 28.84 -8.16 8.89
CA LEU A 145 29.87 -7.74 7.92
C LEU A 145 31.29 -8.06 8.38
N ASN A 146 31.51 -8.35 9.67
CA ASN A 146 32.81 -8.76 10.17
C ASN A 146 33.29 -10.07 9.52
N TYR A 147 32.40 -11.06 9.34
CA TYR A 147 32.72 -12.33 8.69
C TYR A 147 33.11 -12.13 7.22
N TYR A 148 32.39 -11.27 6.51
CA TYR A 148 32.72 -10.90 5.13
C TYR A 148 34.12 -10.27 5.02
N LYS A 149 34.45 -9.32 5.90
CA LYS A 149 35.75 -8.64 5.93
C LYS A 149 36.92 -9.60 6.16
N HIS A 150 36.72 -10.68 6.90
CA HIS A 150 37.75 -11.67 7.23
C HIS A 150 37.74 -12.90 6.30
N GLY A 151 36.95 -12.88 5.22
CA GLY A 151 36.87 -13.99 4.27
C GLY A 151 36.16 -15.25 4.79
N GLN A 152 35.48 -15.15 5.94
CA GLN A 152 34.72 -16.23 6.59
C GLN A 152 33.38 -16.42 5.88
N THR A 153 33.43 -17.00 4.67
CA THR A 153 32.29 -17.07 3.74
C THR A 153 31.12 -17.86 4.33
N THR A 154 31.41 -19.02 4.94
CA THR A 154 30.40 -19.90 5.53
C THR A 154 29.64 -19.19 6.63
N GLU A 155 30.36 -18.60 7.58
CA GLU A 155 29.80 -17.88 8.71
C GLU A 155 29.03 -16.63 8.26
N PHE A 156 29.57 -15.89 7.28
CA PHE A 156 28.88 -14.74 6.72
C PHE A 156 27.52 -15.12 6.16
N LEU A 157 27.44 -16.16 5.33
CA LEU A 157 26.18 -16.60 4.74
C LEU A 157 25.25 -17.20 5.79
N ALA A 158 25.73 -18.08 6.66
CA ALA A 158 24.91 -18.77 7.65
C ALA A 158 24.34 -17.81 8.71
N TYR A 159 25.14 -16.90 9.27
CA TYR A 159 24.62 -15.93 10.25
C TYR A 159 23.69 -14.90 9.62
N THR A 160 23.92 -14.51 8.37
CA THR A 160 23.00 -13.62 7.65
C THR A 160 21.66 -14.34 7.40
N PHE A 161 21.70 -15.62 7.03
CA PHE A 161 20.51 -16.46 6.88
C PHE A 161 19.71 -16.60 8.19
N LEU A 162 20.39 -16.98 9.28
CA LEU A 162 19.77 -17.11 10.60
C LEU A 162 19.13 -15.79 11.06
N TYR A 163 19.77 -14.66 10.78
CA TYR A 163 19.18 -13.35 11.04
C TYR A 163 17.93 -13.09 10.18
N ALA A 164 18.00 -13.36 8.88
CA ALA A 164 16.90 -13.18 7.93
C ALA A 164 15.65 -14.01 8.29
N VAL A 165 15.84 -15.25 8.76
CA VAL A 165 14.76 -16.16 9.22
C VAL A 165 13.96 -15.57 10.39
N ASN A 166 14.61 -14.76 11.23
CA ASN A 166 14.00 -14.12 12.41
C ASN A 166 13.42 -12.72 12.12
N LYS A 167 13.54 -12.23 10.89
CA LYS A 167 12.93 -10.98 10.45
C LYS A 167 11.49 -11.25 9.96
N PRO A 168 10.57 -10.28 10.08
CA PRO A 168 9.30 -10.34 9.36
C PRO A 168 9.58 -10.56 7.87
N ASN A 169 8.95 -11.59 7.30
CA ASN A 169 9.07 -11.91 5.88
C ASN A 169 7.80 -11.54 5.10
N ILE A 170 6.72 -11.21 5.83
CA ILE A 170 5.60 -10.48 5.25
C ILE A 170 5.99 -9.01 5.26
N MET A 171 6.11 -8.41 4.08
CA MET A 171 6.16 -6.95 3.99
C MET A 171 4.79 -6.43 4.46
N ARG A 172 4.76 -5.93 5.70
CA ARG A 172 3.54 -5.38 6.32
C ARG A 172 3.24 -3.95 5.87
N GLU A 173 4.14 -3.31 5.15
CA GLU A 173 3.87 -2.00 4.57
C GLU A 173 3.27 -2.18 3.18
N GLY A 174 1.95 -1.98 3.07
CA GLY A 174 1.29 -1.75 1.79
C GLY A 174 0.50 -2.92 1.21
N GLU A 175 -0.08 -3.83 2.00
CA GLU A 175 -1.16 -4.66 1.45
C GLU A 175 -2.45 -3.86 1.28
N GLU A 176 -2.71 -2.87 2.12
CA GLU A 176 -3.90 -2.02 2.03
C GLU A 176 -3.62 -0.75 1.22
N VAL A 177 -4.62 -0.31 0.48
CA VAL A 177 -4.59 0.98 -0.22
C VAL A 177 -4.62 2.07 0.84
N GLU A 178 -3.56 2.86 0.92
CA GLU A 178 -3.50 4.01 1.83
C GLU A 178 -4.44 5.11 1.33
N VAL A 179 -5.05 5.83 2.26
CA VAL A 179 -6.01 6.91 1.91
C VAL A 179 -5.33 8.00 1.08
N ASP A 180 -4.08 8.33 1.41
CA ASP A 180 -3.28 9.35 0.72
C ASP A 180 -2.91 8.93 -0.72
N ASP A 181 -2.95 7.63 -1.03
CA ASP A 181 -2.65 7.12 -2.36
C ASP A 181 -3.84 7.23 -3.33
N ILE A 182 -5.06 7.40 -2.80
CA ILE A 182 -6.30 7.37 -3.59
C ILE A 182 -6.28 8.42 -4.70
N GLN A 183 -5.76 9.62 -4.43
CA GLN A 183 -5.67 10.67 -5.44
C GLN A 183 -4.84 10.20 -6.65
N PHE A 184 -3.66 9.64 -6.41
CA PHE A 184 -2.77 9.20 -7.48
C PHE A 184 -3.33 8.01 -8.24
N LEU A 185 -4.03 7.10 -7.55
CA LEU A 185 -4.75 5.99 -8.16
C LEU A 185 -5.90 6.47 -9.05
N ALA A 186 -6.67 7.45 -8.58
CA ALA A 186 -7.78 8.02 -9.36
C ALA A 186 -7.29 8.75 -10.61
N GLU A 187 -6.19 9.49 -10.52
CA GLU A 187 -5.58 10.17 -11.66
C GLU A 187 -5.16 9.21 -12.78
N VAL A 188 -4.56 8.06 -12.43
CA VAL A 188 -4.15 7.02 -13.39
C VAL A 188 -5.29 6.06 -13.76
N GLY A 189 -6.47 6.20 -13.15
CA GLY A 189 -7.61 5.31 -13.37
C GLY A 189 -7.39 3.88 -12.85
N TYR A 190 -6.64 3.71 -11.76
CA TYR A 190 -6.29 2.43 -11.14
C TYR A 190 -5.50 1.45 -12.03
N GLU A 191 -4.95 1.94 -13.15
CA GLU A 191 -4.08 1.19 -14.05
C GLU A 191 -2.71 1.86 -14.18
N CYS A 192 -1.66 1.06 -14.31
CA CYS A 192 -0.32 1.58 -14.55
C CYS A 192 -0.28 2.33 -15.89
N PRO A 193 0.11 3.61 -15.95
CA PRO A 193 0.07 4.38 -17.18
C PRO A 193 1.17 3.98 -18.19
N LEU A 194 2.14 3.16 -17.79
CA LEU A 194 3.21 2.68 -18.67
C LEU A 194 2.87 1.35 -19.35
N CYS A 195 2.18 0.45 -18.67
CA CYS A 195 1.94 -0.92 -19.16
C CYS A 195 0.49 -1.42 -19.02
N HIS A 196 -0.40 -0.59 -18.45
CA HIS A 196 -1.85 -0.85 -18.28
C HIS A 196 -2.22 -2.03 -17.36
N LYS A 197 -1.29 -2.50 -16.51
CA LYS A 197 -1.61 -3.47 -15.45
C LYS A 197 -2.43 -2.81 -14.35
N GLU A 198 -3.43 -3.52 -13.82
CA GLU A 198 -4.21 -3.09 -12.65
C GLU A 198 -3.29 -2.86 -11.43
N LEU A 199 -3.53 -1.76 -10.73
CA LEU A 199 -2.76 -1.35 -9.55
C LEU A 199 -3.35 -1.91 -8.25
N VAL A 200 -4.61 -2.33 -8.26
CA VAL A 200 -5.30 -2.90 -7.10
C VAL A 200 -5.93 -4.24 -7.45
N GLU A 201 -5.89 -5.21 -6.53
CA GLU A 201 -6.45 -6.55 -6.73
C GLU A 201 -7.39 -6.90 -5.58
N GLN A 202 -8.59 -7.39 -5.86
CA GLN A 202 -9.46 -7.91 -4.79
C GLN A 202 -9.19 -9.40 -4.53
N VAL A 203 -8.82 -9.73 -3.31
CA VAL A 203 -8.61 -11.10 -2.86
C VAL A 203 -9.44 -11.36 -1.61
N ARG A 204 -10.43 -12.26 -1.72
CA ARG A 204 -11.30 -12.68 -0.60
C ARG A 204 -11.97 -11.50 0.14
N GLY A 205 -12.43 -10.49 -0.61
CA GLY A 205 -13.09 -9.30 -0.07
C GLY A 205 -12.14 -8.24 0.52
N LYS A 206 -10.81 -8.44 0.43
CA LYS A 206 -9.81 -7.43 0.79
C LYS A 206 -9.16 -6.85 -0.48
N VAL A 207 -8.95 -5.53 -0.50
CA VAL A 207 -8.26 -4.84 -1.59
C VAL A 207 -6.76 -4.89 -1.31
N ARG A 208 -6.00 -5.45 -2.26
CA ARG A 208 -4.56 -5.61 -2.22
C ARG A 208 -3.89 -4.58 -3.13
N LYS A 209 -2.91 -3.84 -2.63
CA LYS A 209 -2.07 -2.92 -3.39
C LYS A 209 -1.01 -3.68 -4.23
N LYS A 210 -0.81 -3.23 -5.47
CA LYS A 210 0.20 -3.71 -6.45
C LYS A 210 0.96 -2.55 -7.11
N TYR A 211 1.07 -1.44 -6.39
CA TYR A 211 1.60 -0.19 -6.91
C TYR A 211 2.55 0.47 -5.92
N ARG A 212 3.37 1.37 -6.46
CA ARG A 212 4.21 2.30 -5.70
C ARG A 212 3.89 3.72 -6.15
N ILE A 213 3.88 4.66 -5.21
CA ILE A 213 3.89 6.08 -5.53
C ILE A 213 5.34 6.47 -5.83
N THR A 214 5.60 6.83 -7.09
CA THR A 214 6.94 7.03 -7.63
C THR A 214 7.18 8.52 -7.87
N GLN A 215 8.35 9.03 -7.45
CA GLN A 215 8.79 10.37 -7.79
C GLN A 215 9.19 10.44 -9.28
N ILE A 216 8.56 11.33 -10.05
CA ILE A 216 8.89 11.56 -11.46
C ILE A 216 10.28 12.16 -11.56
N PHE A 217 10.63 13.13 -10.71
CA PHE A 217 12.00 13.58 -10.47
C PHE A 217 12.48 12.99 -9.13
N PRO A 218 13.27 11.89 -9.14
CA PRO A 218 13.75 11.26 -7.91
C PRO A 218 14.73 12.13 -7.11
N ASN A 219 14.76 11.93 -5.80
CA ASN A 219 15.67 12.63 -4.89
C ASN A 219 17.12 12.13 -4.94
N ASP A 220 17.34 10.96 -5.52
CA ASP A 220 18.60 10.22 -5.54
C ASP A 220 19.17 10.05 -6.96
N LEU A 221 18.97 11.05 -7.83
CA LEU A 221 19.59 11.10 -9.16
C LEU A 221 21.08 11.45 -9.11
N ASP A 222 21.87 10.89 -10.02
CA ASP A 222 23.27 11.27 -10.22
C ASP A 222 23.34 12.70 -10.77
N ASP A 223 24.38 13.46 -10.44
CA ASP A 223 24.47 14.88 -10.82
C ASP A 223 24.37 15.09 -12.33
N ASP A 224 24.95 14.18 -13.14
CA ASP A 224 24.90 14.25 -14.60
C ASP A 224 23.48 13.96 -15.13
N ILE A 225 22.78 12.97 -14.54
CA ILE A 225 21.40 12.63 -14.91
C ILE A 225 20.43 13.71 -14.45
N ALA A 226 20.61 14.24 -13.24
CA ALA A 226 19.81 15.34 -12.70
C ALA A 226 19.91 16.58 -13.59
N ALA A 227 21.13 16.94 -14.03
CA ALA A 227 21.33 18.03 -14.97
C ALA A 227 20.65 17.77 -16.32
N ALA A 228 20.69 16.53 -16.83
CA ALA A 228 19.99 16.15 -18.05
C ALA A 228 18.45 16.22 -17.90
N PHE A 229 17.90 15.85 -16.74
CA PHE A 229 16.48 15.97 -16.45
C PHE A 229 16.04 17.43 -16.36
N GLU A 230 16.82 18.25 -15.63
CA GLU A 230 16.59 19.69 -15.49
C GLU A 230 16.62 20.43 -16.83
N ALA A 231 17.40 19.93 -17.80
CA ALA A 231 17.44 20.47 -19.16
C ALA A 231 16.15 20.23 -19.95
N GLU A 232 15.41 19.15 -19.67
CA GLU A 232 14.10 18.88 -20.29
C GLU A 232 12.97 19.61 -19.55
N TYR A 233 12.89 19.43 -18.23
CA TYR A 233 11.86 20.04 -17.38
C TYR A 233 12.43 20.45 -16.02
N PRO A 234 12.00 21.59 -15.45
CA PRO A 234 12.58 22.13 -14.23
C PRO A 234 12.39 21.20 -13.04
N LYS A 235 13.43 21.09 -12.21
CA LYS A 235 13.37 20.37 -10.93
C LYS A 235 12.25 20.94 -10.04
N PRO A 236 11.39 20.08 -9.47
CA PRO A 236 10.35 20.52 -8.55
C PRO A 236 10.95 21.18 -7.31
N VAL A 237 10.30 22.24 -6.81
CA VAL A 237 10.69 22.90 -5.55
C VAL A 237 10.54 21.96 -4.35
N ASN A 238 9.49 21.13 -4.38
CA ASN A 238 9.27 20.06 -3.41
C ASN A 238 9.13 18.73 -4.16
N LEU A 239 10.04 17.79 -3.91
CA LEU A 239 10.05 16.47 -4.56
C LEU A 239 8.87 15.59 -4.14
N ASN A 240 8.22 15.90 -3.02
CA ASN A 240 7.01 15.22 -2.55
C ASN A 240 5.73 15.98 -2.91
N ALA A 241 5.82 17.00 -3.78
CA ALA A 241 4.62 17.66 -4.29
C ALA A 241 3.79 16.68 -5.13
N PRO A 242 2.45 16.72 -5.06
CA PRO A 242 1.58 15.82 -5.83
C PRO A 242 1.88 15.78 -7.34
N ASP A 243 2.30 16.91 -7.91
CA ASP A 243 2.66 17.02 -9.33
C ASP A 243 3.91 16.20 -9.71
N ASN A 244 4.77 15.89 -8.74
CA ASN A 244 5.95 15.05 -8.92
C ASN A 244 5.71 13.58 -8.56
N LEU A 245 4.51 13.19 -8.15
CA LEU A 245 4.19 11.83 -7.69
C LEU A 245 3.26 11.13 -8.67
N ILE A 246 3.54 9.90 -9.06
CA ILE A 246 2.70 9.10 -9.96
C ILE A 246 2.59 7.66 -9.46
N ALA A 247 1.39 7.09 -9.53
CA ALA A 247 1.19 5.68 -9.19
C ALA A 247 1.59 4.78 -10.37
N LEU A 248 2.58 3.92 -10.15
CA LEU A 248 3.03 2.90 -11.11
C LEU A 248 2.92 1.52 -10.48
N ASN A 249 2.83 0.47 -11.29
CA ASN A 249 3.01 -0.87 -10.73
C ASN A 249 4.45 -1.03 -10.19
N GLU A 250 4.67 -2.02 -9.34
CA GLU A 250 5.96 -2.24 -8.70
C GLU A 250 7.12 -2.47 -9.68
N GLU A 251 6.90 -3.22 -10.76
CA GLU A 251 7.92 -3.54 -11.77
C GLU A 251 8.38 -2.28 -12.50
N GLU A 252 7.45 -1.50 -13.06
CA GLU A 252 7.73 -0.28 -13.80
C GLU A 252 8.34 0.81 -12.90
N SER A 253 7.88 0.91 -11.65
CA SER A 253 8.49 1.82 -10.68
C SER A 253 9.92 1.41 -10.37
N ASN A 254 10.19 0.12 -10.17
CA ASN A 254 11.51 -0.37 -9.83
C ASN A 254 12.47 -0.20 -11.01
N ASP A 255 12.04 -0.52 -12.22
CA ASP A 255 12.84 -0.37 -13.43
C ASP A 255 13.22 1.10 -13.68
N TYR A 256 12.25 2.01 -13.51
CA TYR A 256 12.50 3.44 -13.64
C TYR A 256 13.51 3.96 -12.61
N LEU A 257 13.33 3.61 -11.33
CA LEU A 257 14.22 4.07 -10.25
C LEU A 257 15.60 3.40 -10.32
N PHE A 258 15.69 2.18 -10.84
CA PHE A 258 16.94 1.45 -11.00
C PHE A 258 17.80 2.03 -12.13
N ALA A 259 17.17 2.40 -13.25
CA ALA A 259 17.85 2.93 -14.43
C ALA A 259 17.10 4.13 -15.02
N PRO A 260 17.11 5.30 -14.33
CA PRO A 260 16.40 6.48 -14.80
C PRO A 260 16.99 6.97 -16.13
N SER A 261 16.14 7.16 -17.13
CA SER A 261 16.51 7.69 -18.44
C SER A 261 15.76 8.98 -18.75
N VAL A 262 16.40 9.87 -19.52
CA VAL A 262 15.80 11.16 -19.92
C VAL A 262 14.51 10.94 -20.71
N GLU A 263 14.48 9.91 -21.56
CA GLU A 263 13.31 9.53 -22.34
C GLU A 263 12.14 9.10 -21.45
N LEU A 264 12.40 8.28 -20.44
CA LEU A 264 11.37 7.78 -19.53
C LEU A 264 10.90 8.88 -18.57
N TYR A 265 11.80 9.74 -18.09
CA TYR A 265 11.44 10.94 -17.33
C TYR A 265 10.48 11.85 -18.10
N LYS A 266 10.84 12.17 -19.35
CA LYS A 266 10.00 12.99 -20.24
C LYS A 266 8.62 12.38 -20.43
N LYS A 267 8.57 11.07 -20.70
CA LYS A 267 7.32 10.31 -20.83
C LYS A 267 6.48 10.40 -19.56
N LEU A 268 7.06 10.17 -18.38
CA LEU A 268 6.34 10.22 -17.10
C LEU A 268 5.83 11.63 -16.77
N PHE A 269 6.64 12.66 -17.02
CA PHE A 269 6.28 14.05 -16.79
C PHE A 269 5.10 14.49 -17.67
N GLU A 270 5.16 14.20 -18.98
CA GLU A 270 4.09 14.51 -19.92
C GLU A 270 2.81 13.72 -19.61
N THR A 271 2.97 12.43 -19.28
CA THR A 271 1.86 11.56 -18.88
C THR A 271 1.16 12.09 -17.64
N LYS A 272 1.90 12.44 -16.57
CA LYS A 272 1.33 13.00 -15.35
C LYS A 272 0.52 14.27 -15.62
N ARG A 273 1.04 15.22 -16.41
CA ARG A 273 0.29 16.45 -16.75
C ARG A 273 -1.00 16.16 -17.51
N ALA A 274 -0.97 15.20 -18.44
CA ALA A 274 -2.16 14.80 -19.17
C ALA A 274 -3.21 14.14 -18.25
N LEU A 275 -2.76 13.27 -17.33
CA LEU A 275 -3.62 12.59 -16.35
C LEU A 275 -4.27 13.59 -15.38
N VAL A 276 -3.49 14.50 -14.79
CA VAL A 276 -4.03 15.53 -13.88
C VAL A 276 -5.08 16.38 -14.58
N LYS A 277 -4.82 16.82 -15.83
CA LYS A 277 -5.79 17.60 -16.62
C LYS A 277 -7.05 16.81 -16.93
N SER A 278 -6.91 15.54 -17.31
CA SER A 278 -8.03 14.63 -17.60
C SER A 278 -8.87 14.35 -16.35
N HIS A 279 -8.21 14.10 -15.22
CA HIS A 279 -8.84 13.88 -13.93
C HIS A 279 -9.61 15.12 -13.47
N GLN A 280 -9.01 16.32 -13.54
CA GLN A 280 -9.70 17.57 -13.24
C GLN A 280 -10.93 17.79 -14.13
N ALA A 281 -10.82 17.54 -15.44
CA ALA A 281 -11.96 17.65 -16.34
C ALA A 281 -13.08 16.67 -15.98
N LYS A 282 -12.76 15.42 -15.63
CA LYS A 282 -13.73 14.41 -15.19
C LYS A 282 -14.36 14.78 -13.84
N MET A 283 -13.58 15.28 -12.89
CA MET A 283 -14.08 15.73 -11.59
C MET A 283 -15.04 16.90 -11.74
N ASN A 284 -14.74 17.86 -12.60
CA ASN A 284 -15.65 18.99 -12.87
C ASN A 284 -16.97 18.52 -13.48
N VAL A 285 -16.93 17.62 -14.48
CA VAL A 285 -18.15 17.06 -15.09
C VAL A 285 -18.98 16.26 -14.08
N ASN A 286 -18.33 15.45 -13.25
CA ASN A 286 -19.03 14.66 -12.22
C ASN A 286 -19.58 15.53 -11.09
N GLN A 287 -18.89 16.62 -10.74
CA GLN A 287 -19.36 17.58 -9.74
C GLN A 287 -20.57 18.36 -10.27
N GLU A 288 -20.51 18.89 -11.49
CA GLU A 288 -21.63 19.59 -12.12
C GLU A 288 -22.88 18.68 -12.20
N GLN A 289 -22.70 17.41 -12.61
CA GLN A 289 -23.80 16.44 -12.63
C GLN A 289 -24.34 16.13 -11.23
N LEU A 290 -23.47 15.99 -10.24
CA LEU A 290 -23.88 15.73 -8.85
C LEU A 290 -24.66 16.92 -8.26
N GLU A 291 -24.23 18.16 -8.52
CA GLU A 291 -24.93 19.37 -8.09
C GLU A 291 -26.33 19.46 -8.71
N GLU A 292 -26.49 19.13 -10.00
CA GLU A 292 -27.78 19.07 -10.69
C GLU A 292 -28.69 17.94 -10.14
N ASP A 293 -28.13 16.76 -9.91
CA ASP A 293 -28.86 15.61 -9.39
C ASP A 293 -29.38 15.87 -7.97
N ILE A 294 -28.55 16.46 -7.09
CA ILE A 294 -28.96 16.83 -5.73
C ILE A 294 -30.03 17.94 -5.78
N ARG A 295 -29.84 18.97 -6.62
CA ARG A 295 -30.81 20.07 -6.78
C ARG A 295 -32.18 19.54 -7.24
N THR A 296 -32.20 18.62 -8.20
CA THR A 296 -33.43 17.98 -8.70
C THR A 296 -34.22 17.31 -7.58
N VAL A 297 -33.54 16.61 -6.67
CA VAL A 297 -34.18 15.91 -5.55
C VAL A 297 -34.68 16.89 -4.48
N LEU A 298 -33.88 17.91 -4.14
CA LEU A 298 -34.28 18.91 -3.14
C LEU A 298 -35.45 19.77 -3.60
N ASP A 299 -35.43 20.24 -4.86
CA ASP A 299 -36.51 21.05 -5.42
C ASP A 299 -37.84 20.26 -5.43
N ALA A 300 -37.80 18.97 -5.78
CA ALA A 300 -38.98 18.11 -5.73
C ALA A 300 -39.56 17.98 -4.31
N VAL A 301 -38.70 17.80 -3.29
CA VAL A 301 -39.15 17.74 -1.88
C VAL A 301 -39.68 19.09 -1.41
N MET A 302 -39.10 20.21 -1.86
CA MET A 302 -39.56 21.57 -1.52
C MET A 302 -40.91 21.91 -2.16
N ASP A 303 -41.16 21.46 -3.40
CA ASP A 303 -42.39 21.71 -4.15
C ASP A 303 -43.56 20.78 -3.76
N LEU A 304 -43.31 19.83 -2.83
CA LEU A 304 -44.30 18.86 -2.39
C LEU A 304 -45.41 19.53 -1.56
N GLN A 305 -46.60 19.67 -2.14
CA GLN A 305 -47.77 20.24 -1.45
C GLN A 305 -48.56 19.21 -0.64
N ASP A 306 -48.71 17.99 -1.16
CA ASP A 306 -49.43 16.90 -0.52
C ASP A 306 -48.68 15.58 -0.73
N LEU A 307 -48.58 14.74 0.31
CA LEU A 307 -48.03 13.39 0.18
C LEU A 307 -48.96 12.56 -0.71
N PRO A 308 -48.46 11.96 -1.80
CA PRO A 308 -49.29 11.11 -2.65
C PRO A 308 -49.82 9.91 -1.85
N ALA A 309 -51.08 9.54 -2.08
CA ALA A 309 -51.68 8.35 -1.46
C ALA A 309 -50.97 7.08 -1.97
N THR A 310 -49.93 6.64 -1.28
CA THR A 310 -49.21 5.41 -1.59
C THR A 310 -49.73 4.26 -0.74
N GLU A 311 -49.83 3.07 -1.33
CA GLU A 311 -50.10 1.84 -0.57
C GLU A 311 -49.03 1.62 0.50
N PRO A 312 -49.41 1.08 1.67
CA PRO A 312 -48.45 0.79 2.73
C PRO A 312 -47.45 -0.27 2.25
N LEU A 313 -46.21 0.16 2.00
CA LEU A 313 -45.11 -0.76 1.68
C LEU A 313 -44.85 -1.67 2.89
N ASN A 314 -44.66 -2.96 2.56
CA ASN A 314 -44.46 -4.03 3.53
C ASN A 314 -43.18 -3.80 4.35
N PHE A 315 -43.32 -3.92 5.67
CA PHE A 315 -42.42 -3.44 6.73
C PHE A 315 -41.09 -4.22 6.90
N ASP A 316 -40.54 -4.83 5.85
CA ASP A 316 -39.33 -5.67 5.96
C ASP A 316 -37.98 -4.92 5.81
N ALA A 317 -37.99 -3.58 5.73
CA ALA A 317 -36.78 -2.76 5.54
C ALA A 317 -36.39 -1.88 6.76
N LEU A 318 -36.75 -2.30 7.99
CA LEU A 318 -36.54 -1.49 9.20
C LEU A 318 -35.40 -2.01 10.09
N HIS A 319 -34.16 -1.67 9.73
CA HIS A 319 -33.02 -1.67 10.67
C HIS A 319 -32.53 -0.23 10.93
N VAL A 320 -33.43 0.73 11.21
CA VAL A 320 -32.99 2.05 11.75
C VAL A 320 -32.57 1.90 13.21
N ASP A 321 -33.22 0.99 13.95
CA ASP A 321 -33.07 0.85 15.40
C ASP A 321 -31.65 0.47 15.85
N GLU A 322 -30.88 -0.17 14.97
CA GLU A 322 -29.51 -0.64 15.25
C GLU A 322 -28.41 0.34 14.79
N LYS A 323 -28.72 1.33 13.95
CA LYS A 323 -27.71 2.21 13.30
C LYS A 323 -27.42 3.52 14.04
N ILE A 324 -28.41 4.10 14.73
CA ILE A 324 -28.27 5.38 15.44
C ILE A 324 -28.22 5.13 16.96
N ARG A 325 -27.05 5.37 17.57
CA ARG A 325 -26.78 5.20 19.00
C ARG A 325 -27.13 6.45 19.84
N GLU A 326 -27.34 7.58 19.17
CA GLU A 326 -27.77 8.87 19.74
C GLU A 326 -29.17 8.83 20.41
N PRO A 327 -29.58 9.90 21.14
CA PRO A 327 -30.83 9.97 21.88
C PRO A 327 -32.06 9.57 21.08
N PHE A 328 -33.03 8.95 21.77
CA PHE A 328 -34.28 8.42 21.20
C PHE A 328 -34.99 9.40 20.24
N VAL A 329 -34.97 10.70 20.55
CA VAL A 329 -35.62 11.75 19.73
C VAL A 329 -35.00 11.83 18.34
N LEU A 330 -33.67 11.89 18.22
CA LEU A 330 -33.00 12.00 16.92
C LEU A 330 -33.27 10.76 16.06
N ARG A 331 -33.15 9.58 16.66
CA ARG A 331 -33.44 8.30 15.99
C ARG A 331 -34.90 8.20 15.52
N LYS A 332 -35.84 8.71 16.32
CA LYS A 332 -37.25 8.75 15.95
C LYS A 332 -37.51 9.73 14.81
N THR A 333 -36.95 10.94 14.87
CA THR A 333 -37.10 11.96 13.82
C THR A 333 -36.59 11.46 12.48
N VAL A 334 -35.34 10.97 12.43
CA VAL A 334 -34.72 10.45 11.20
C VAL A 334 -35.53 9.30 10.61
N ARG A 335 -36.04 8.41 11.47
CA ARG A 335 -36.91 7.30 11.04
C ARG A 335 -38.23 7.80 10.47
N ASP A 336 -38.93 8.65 11.20
CA ASP A 336 -40.27 9.11 10.84
C ASP A 336 -40.20 9.87 9.51
N GLU A 337 -39.17 10.72 9.31
CA GLU A 337 -38.90 11.40 8.04
C GLU A 337 -38.58 10.40 6.92
N ALA A 338 -37.62 9.51 7.13
CA ALA A 338 -37.22 8.55 6.10
C ALA A 338 -38.40 7.69 5.63
N ILE A 339 -39.24 7.18 6.56
CA ILE A 339 -40.41 6.38 6.23
C ILE A 339 -41.47 7.20 5.51
N THR A 340 -41.76 8.41 6.02
CA THR A 340 -42.85 9.25 5.50
C THR A 340 -42.58 9.67 4.06
N TYR A 341 -41.32 9.99 3.73
CA TYR A 341 -40.94 10.51 2.42
C TYR A 341 -40.34 9.44 1.49
N TYR A 342 -40.16 8.20 1.95
CA TYR A 342 -39.51 7.12 1.19
C TYR A 342 -40.07 6.95 -0.22
N SER A 343 -41.38 6.68 -0.32
CA SER A 343 -42.05 6.36 -1.59
C SER A 343 -42.02 7.53 -2.57
N TYR A 344 -42.03 8.75 -2.03
CA TYR A 344 -41.95 9.97 -2.82
C TYR A 344 -40.53 10.18 -3.37
N ILE A 345 -39.50 10.12 -2.53
CA ILE A 345 -38.11 10.31 -2.95
C ILE A 345 -37.70 9.20 -3.93
N GLU A 346 -38.10 7.95 -3.70
CA GLU A 346 -37.86 6.85 -4.66
C GLU A 346 -38.50 7.13 -6.03
N LYS A 347 -39.72 7.68 -6.03
CA LYS A 347 -40.39 8.10 -7.26
C LYS A 347 -39.64 9.24 -7.96
N VAL A 348 -39.13 10.23 -7.21
CA VAL A 348 -38.32 11.32 -7.76
C VAL A 348 -37.08 10.78 -8.46
N PHE A 349 -36.37 9.81 -7.88
CA PHE A 349 -35.23 9.16 -8.54
C PHE A 349 -35.62 8.35 -9.77
N ARG A 350 -36.81 7.73 -9.77
CA ARG A 350 -37.32 6.97 -10.91
C ARG A 350 -37.75 7.86 -12.08
N ASP A 351 -38.32 9.02 -11.77
CA ASP A 351 -38.92 9.94 -12.74
C ASP A 351 -37.93 11.04 -13.20
N SER A 352 -36.73 11.10 -12.61
CA SER A 352 -35.65 12.04 -12.98
C SER A 352 -34.42 11.31 -13.55
N ASN A 353 -33.47 12.08 -14.10
CA ASN A 353 -32.16 11.56 -14.51
C ASN A 353 -31.15 11.50 -13.33
N ALA A 354 -31.57 11.83 -12.11
CA ALA A 354 -30.68 11.90 -10.96
C ALA A 354 -30.15 10.52 -10.58
N ASN A 355 -28.83 10.39 -10.39
CA ASN A 355 -28.22 9.11 -10.10
C ASN A 355 -28.15 8.84 -8.58
N PHE A 356 -29.09 8.02 -8.09
CA PHE A 356 -29.15 7.60 -6.69
C PHE A 356 -27.82 7.04 -6.17
N ASP A 357 -27.14 6.17 -6.93
CA ASP A 357 -25.92 5.49 -6.49
C ASP A 357 -24.75 6.46 -6.31
N VAL A 358 -24.68 7.51 -7.14
CA VAL A 358 -23.64 8.54 -7.06
C VAL A 358 -23.85 9.41 -5.81
N ILE A 359 -25.08 9.88 -5.57
CA ILE A 359 -25.42 10.65 -4.36
C ILE A 359 -25.19 9.81 -3.10
N ALA A 360 -25.65 8.56 -3.09
CA ALA A 360 -25.46 7.62 -1.99
C ALA A 360 -23.99 7.40 -1.65
N SER A 361 -23.14 7.20 -2.68
CA SER A 361 -21.71 6.99 -2.51
C SER A 361 -21.02 8.21 -1.90
N GLN A 362 -21.40 9.41 -2.33
CA GLN A 362 -20.81 10.65 -1.81
C GLN A 362 -21.24 10.96 -0.37
N ILE A 363 -22.52 10.71 -0.03
CA ILE A 363 -23.02 10.82 1.34
C ILE A 363 -22.28 9.84 2.26
N LYS A 364 -22.09 8.59 1.81
CA LYS A 364 -21.35 7.57 2.57
C LYS A 364 -19.89 7.96 2.80
N ALA A 365 -19.20 8.44 1.76
CA ALA A 365 -17.81 8.90 1.86
C ALA A 365 -17.67 10.09 2.82
N SER A 366 -18.58 11.07 2.71
CA SER A 366 -18.61 12.26 3.56
C SER A 366 -18.91 11.92 5.02
N SER A 367 -19.86 11.01 5.29
CA SER A 367 -20.16 10.53 6.65
C SER A 367 -18.94 9.88 7.29
N LYS A 368 -18.27 8.97 6.57
CA LYS A 368 -17.09 8.27 7.08
C LYS A 368 -15.94 9.23 7.44
N MET A 369 -15.74 10.27 6.63
CA MET A 369 -14.75 11.31 6.90
C MET A 369 -15.09 12.12 8.17
N LEU A 370 -16.35 12.50 8.34
CA LEU A 370 -16.83 13.25 9.51
C LEU A 370 -16.75 12.39 10.80
N GLU A 371 -17.11 11.11 10.73
CA GLU A 371 -16.97 10.16 11.84
C GLU A 371 -15.51 9.94 12.24
N SER A 372 -14.62 9.80 11.25
CA SER A 372 -13.17 9.64 11.50
C SER A 372 -12.55 10.88 12.15
N SER A 373 -13.21 12.04 12.04
CA SER A 373 -12.81 13.30 12.68
C SER A 373 -13.32 13.43 14.13
N GLY A 374 -13.99 12.40 14.66
CA GLY A 374 -14.45 12.34 16.05
C GLY A 374 -15.79 13.02 16.33
N LEU A 375 -16.56 13.36 15.29
CA LEU A 375 -17.88 13.97 15.43
C LEU A 375 -18.93 12.95 15.90
N SER A 376 -19.90 13.41 16.70
CA SER A 376 -21.07 12.63 17.10
C SER A 376 -22.01 12.38 15.92
N GLN A 377 -22.87 11.35 15.97
CA GLN A 377 -23.77 11.07 14.83
C GLN A 377 -24.76 12.22 14.60
N LYS A 378 -25.11 12.97 15.65
CA LYS A 378 -25.91 14.19 15.54
C LYS A 378 -25.19 15.27 14.74
N GLU A 379 -23.92 15.49 15.02
CA GLU A 379 -23.09 16.46 14.28
C GLU A 379 -22.88 16.01 12.85
N VAL A 380 -22.65 14.71 12.61
CA VAL A 380 -22.52 14.14 11.26
C VAL A 380 -23.78 14.38 10.44
N ILE A 381 -24.98 14.08 10.97
CA ILE A 381 -26.24 14.32 10.25
C ILE A 381 -26.42 15.80 9.94
N SER A 382 -26.15 16.68 10.90
CA SER A 382 -26.23 18.14 10.70
C SER A 382 -25.29 18.62 9.59
N GLN A 383 -24.06 18.11 9.58
CA GLN A 383 -23.05 18.47 8.59
C GLN A 383 -23.36 17.90 7.20
N LEU A 384 -23.95 16.71 7.13
CA LEU A 384 -24.42 16.13 5.86
C LEU A 384 -25.58 16.93 5.27
N SER A 385 -26.53 17.40 6.10
CA SER A 385 -27.64 18.25 5.64
C SER A 385 -27.13 19.59 5.11
N GLU A 386 -26.19 20.20 5.82
CA GLU A 386 -25.54 21.43 5.38
C GLU A 386 -24.75 21.22 4.09
N TRP A 387 -24.00 20.11 3.99
CA TRP A 387 -23.25 19.74 2.80
C TRP A 387 -24.15 19.55 1.57
N ILE A 388 -25.23 18.75 1.67
CA ILE A 388 -26.19 18.55 0.57
C ILE A 388 -26.79 19.87 0.09
N ARG A 389 -27.16 20.75 1.03
CA ARG A 389 -27.70 22.08 0.72
C ARG A 389 -26.70 22.96 -0.03
N HIS A 390 -25.44 22.97 0.42
CA HIS A 390 -24.38 23.74 -0.23
C HIS A 390 -24.02 23.21 -1.61
N GLN A 391 -24.00 21.88 -1.80
CA GLN A 391 -23.79 21.27 -3.11
C GLN A 391 -24.89 21.68 -4.11
N ALA A 392 -26.14 21.74 -3.68
CA ALA A 392 -27.24 22.21 -4.52
C ALA A 392 -27.26 23.74 -4.71
N GLY A 393 -26.34 24.50 -4.10
CA GLY A 393 -26.34 25.96 -4.15
C GLY A 393 -27.64 26.61 -3.63
N LEU A 394 -28.35 25.95 -2.73
CA LEU A 394 -29.63 26.42 -2.18
C LEU A 394 -29.43 27.17 -0.85
N GLY A 395 -30.33 28.12 -0.56
CA GLY A 395 -30.33 28.91 0.67
C GLY A 395 -31.03 28.23 1.84
N ASP A 396 -31.29 28.98 2.91
CA ASP A 396 -31.90 28.47 4.15
C ASP A 396 -33.29 27.84 3.96
N ASP A 397 -34.02 28.24 2.90
CA ASP A 397 -35.34 27.71 2.56
C ASP A 397 -35.33 26.19 2.27
N ALA A 398 -34.16 25.62 1.93
CA ALA A 398 -33.98 24.19 1.66
C ALA A 398 -33.59 23.36 2.89
N GLU A 399 -33.49 23.95 4.10
CA GLU A 399 -33.03 23.25 5.31
C GLU A 399 -33.87 22.01 5.64
N LEU A 400 -35.20 22.14 5.60
CA LEU A 400 -36.12 21.03 5.88
C LEU A 400 -36.02 19.92 4.83
N ALA A 401 -35.97 20.29 3.55
CA ALA A 401 -35.79 19.34 2.45
C ALA A 401 -34.44 18.60 2.55
N SER A 402 -33.38 19.30 2.92
CA SER A 402 -32.04 18.73 3.12
C SER A 402 -32.04 17.69 4.24
N ASN A 403 -32.69 17.98 5.38
CA ASN A 403 -32.83 17.04 6.48
C ASN A 403 -33.61 15.78 6.06
N ILE A 404 -34.72 15.94 5.34
CA ILE A 404 -35.54 14.83 4.84
C ILE A 404 -34.74 13.92 3.90
N VAL A 405 -33.98 14.50 2.96
CA VAL A 405 -33.16 13.75 2.00
C VAL A 405 -32.01 13.04 2.71
N VAL A 406 -31.32 13.68 3.66
CA VAL A 406 -30.29 13.03 4.47
C VAL A 406 -30.87 11.88 5.28
N SER A 407 -32.03 12.07 5.92
CA SER A 407 -32.73 11.01 6.67
C SER A 407 -33.03 9.79 5.79
N PHE A 408 -33.46 10.01 4.55
CA PHE A 408 -33.67 8.95 3.55
C PHE A 408 -32.37 8.17 3.25
N PHE A 409 -31.26 8.86 2.99
CA PHE A 409 -29.98 8.19 2.68
C PHE A 409 -29.35 7.51 3.90
N VAL A 410 -29.44 8.11 5.09
CA VAL A 410 -29.00 7.48 6.34
C VAL A 410 -29.73 6.15 6.59
N GLN A 411 -31.00 6.07 6.21
CA GLN A 411 -31.79 4.87 6.34
C GLN A 411 -31.41 3.80 5.30
N ASN A 412 -31.32 4.21 4.04
CA ASN A 412 -31.17 3.31 2.89
C ASN A 412 -29.73 2.91 2.58
N CYS A 413 -28.76 3.70 3.03
CA CYS A 413 -27.35 3.41 2.87
C CYS A 413 -26.79 2.94 4.23
N GLU A 414 -25.81 2.04 4.22
CA GLU A 414 -25.04 1.68 5.42
C GLU A 414 -24.09 2.83 5.79
N VAL A 415 -24.65 3.95 6.24
CA VAL A 415 -23.92 5.20 6.50
C VAL A 415 -23.15 5.12 7.82
N PHE A 416 -23.74 4.51 8.85
CA PHE A 416 -23.12 4.30 10.15
C PHE A 416 -22.64 2.85 10.32
N HIS A 417 -21.40 2.66 10.78
CA HIS A 417 -20.88 1.33 11.10
C HIS A 417 -21.33 0.87 12.51
N SER A 418 -21.86 -0.36 12.57
CA SER A 418 -22.32 -1.05 13.78
C SER A 418 -21.19 -1.57 14.67
#